data_AF-A0AAN0JYK8-F1
#
_entry.id   AF-A0AAN0JYK8-F1
#
_cell.length_a   1.000
_cell.length_b   1.000
_cell.length_c   1.000
_cell.angle_alpha   90.00
_cell.angle_beta   90.00
_cell.angle_gamma   90.00
#
_symmetry.space_group_name_H-M   'P 1'
#
loop_
_entity.id
_entity.type
_entity.pdbx_description
1 polymer ?
#
loop_
_entity_poly.entity_id
_entity_poly.type
_entity_poly.pdbx_seq_one_letter_code
_entity_poly.pdbx_strand_id
1 'polypeptide(L)'
;MNYATLVDAITNNLYRVTNGLYAKGLIPMETVSHIQTANAISDIVKSGQLMSVLQKQLEASSTPEQYLTEVCHILINQQHRTLTDIATSILHQLGKSKLVNVGSHTALPSPLHDESKAPVTNRR
;
A
#
# COMPACT_ATOMS: atom_id res chain seq x y z
N MET A 1 3.41 11.46 -5.04
CA MET A 1 4.47 11.17 -4.05
C MET A 1 5.81 11.29 -4.76
N ASN A 2 6.74 12.11 -4.26
CA ASN A 2 8.06 12.25 -4.88
C ASN A 2 9.01 11.19 -4.30
N TYR A 3 9.45 10.25 -5.13
CA TYR A 3 10.38 9.18 -4.75
C TYR A 3 11.64 9.72 -4.07
N ALA A 4 12.18 10.83 -4.57
CA ALA A 4 13.36 11.47 -4.01
C ALA A 4 13.14 11.95 -2.56
N THR A 5 11.97 12.53 -2.27
CA THR A 5 11.64 13.00 -0.92
C THR A 5 11.53 11.85 0.09
N LEU A 6 10.98 10.70 -0.32
CA LEU A 6 10.90 9.54 0.55
C LEU A 6 12.28 8.94 0.83
N VAL A 7 13.11 8.81 -0.20
CA VAL A 7 14.48 8.31 -0.06
C VAL A 7 15.32 9.23 0.83
N ASP A 8 15.20 10.55 0.68
CA ASP A 8 15.87 11.53 1.55
C ASP A 8 15.40 11.43 3.01
N ALA A 9 14.09 11.31 3.23
CA ALA A 9 13.53 11.13 4.57
C ALA A 9 13.95 9.81 5.24
N ILE A 10 14.08 8.73 4.46
CA ILE A 10 14.63 7.45 4.93
C ILE A 10 16.11 7.60 5.23
N THR A 11 16.88 8.33 4.43
CA THR A 11 18.33 8.56 4.65
C THR A 11 18.60 9.11 6.03
N ASN A 12 17.80 10.09 6.47
CA ASN A 12 17.90 10.67 7.82
C ASN A 12 17.55 9.70 8.97
N ASN A 13 16.95 8.55 8.68
CA ASN A 13 16.50 7.57 9.67
C ASN A 13 16.89 6.13 9.29
N LEU A 14 17.88 5.96 8.40
CA LEU A 14 18.12 4.72 7.66
C LEU A 14 18.23 3.50 8.59
N TYR A 15 19.08 3.58 9.60
CA TYR A 15 19.34 2.47 10.52
C TYR A 15 18.12 2.13 11.38
N ARG A 16 17.37 3.13 11.85
CA ARG A 16 16.19 2.90 12.69
C ARG A 16 15.04 2.31 11.89
N VAL A 17 14.80 2.83 10.68
CA VAL A 17 13.83 2.27 9.72
C VAL A 17 14.19 0.84 9.38
N THR A 18 15.44 0.58 8.99
CA THR A 18 15.93 -0.76 8.63
C THR A 18 15.72 -1.76 9.76
N ASN A 19 16.11 -1.41 10.98
CA ASN A 19 15.94 -2.29 12.14
C ASN A 19 14.45 -2.55 12.45
N GLY A 20 13.60 -1.52 12.35
CA GLY A 20 12.16 -1.66 12.56
C GLY A 20 11.49 -2.57 11.51
N LEU A 21 11.88 -2.42 10.24
CA LEU A 21 11.41 -3.28 9.15
C LEU A 21 11.83 -4.74 9.35
N TYR A 22 13.09 -4.96 9.74
CA TYR A 22 13.60 -6.30 9.99
C TYR A 22 12.93 -6.98 11.19
N ALA A 23 12.72 -6.24 12.29
CA ALA A 23 12.04 -6.76 13.48
C ALA A 23 10.59 -7.22 13.19
N LYS A 24 9.96 -6.65 12.16
CA LYS A 24 8.64 -7.07 11.65
C LYS A 24 8.69 -8.12 10.55
N GLY A 25 9.88 -8.58 10.14
CA GLY A 25 10.05 -9.54 9.05
C GLY A 25 9.71 -8.98 7.66
N LEU A 26 9.67 -7.65 7.50
CA LEU A 26 9.31 -7.00 6.23
C LEU A 26 10.48 -6.96 5.22
N ILE A 27 11.71 -7.11 5.71
CA ILE A 27 12.93 -7.18 4.89
C ILE A 27 13.82 -8.34 5.35
N PRO A 28 14.64 -8.92 4.47
CA PRO A 28 15.54 -10.01 4.83
C PRO A 28 16.77 -9.49 5.61
N MET A 29 17.38 -10.37 6.41
CA MET A 29 18.59 -10.06 7.18
C MET A 29 19.76 -9.60 6.29
N GLU A 30 19.84 -10.10 5.06
CA GLU A 30 20.84 -9.67 4.09
C GLU A 30 20.79 -8.16 3.83
N THR A 31 19.60 -7.57 3.75
CA THR A 31 19.42 -6.12 3.58
C THR A 31 19.96 -5.35 4.79
N VAL A 32 19.70 -5.85 6.00
CA VAL A 32 20.21 -5.26 7.24
C VAL A 32 21.74 -5.30 7.27
N SER A 33 22.31 -6.47 6.97
CA SER A 33 23.76 -6.67 6.91
C SER A 33 24.40 -5.70 5.92
N HIS A 34 23.84 -5.57 4.71
CA HIS A 34 24.37 -4.66 3.70
C HIS A 34 24.37 -3.21 4.17
N ILE A 35 23.27 -2.74 4.76
CA ILE A 35 23.14 -1.36 5.25
C ILE A 35 24.15 -1.07 6.37
N GLN A 36 24.39 -2.03 7.25
CA GLN A 36 25.30 -1.91 8.40
C GLN A 36 26.78 -2.01 8.04
N THR A 37 27.17 -2.83 7.06
CA THR A 37 28.58 -3.13 6.79
C THR A 37 29.15 -2.44 5.55
N ALA A 38 28.32 -1.95 4.64
CA ALA A 38 28.76 -1.28 3.42
C ALA A 38 29.23 0.16 3.69
N ASN A 39 30.32 0.32 4.43
CA ASN A 39 30.85 1.63 4.87
C ASN A 39 31.34 2.52 3.72
N ALA A 40 31.66 1.94 2.56
CA ALA A 40 32.06 2.69 1.36
C ALA A 40 30.87 3.22 0.54
N ILE A 41 29.64 2.86 0.90
CA ILE A 41 28.42 3.28 0.22
C ILE A 41 27.74 4.37 1.06
N SER A 42 27.32 5.45 0.41
CA SER A 42 26.62 6.54 1.09
C SER A 42 25.21 6.12 1.53
N ASP A 43 24.73 6.71 2.63
CA ASP A 43 23.42 6.38 3.19
C ASP A 43 22.25 6.70 2.24
N ILE A 44 22.42 7.68 1.35
CA ILE A 44 21.43 7.98 0.30
C ILE A 44 21.31 6.83 -0.71
N VAL A 45 22.43 6.22 -1.11
CA VAL A 45 22.43 5.06 -2.02
C VAL A 45 21.84 3.84 -1.32
N LYS A 46 22.23 3.59 -0.06
CA LYS A 46 21.65 2.53 0.77
C LYS A 46 20.14 2.69 0.94
N SER A 47 19.66 3.92 1.12
CA SER A 47 18.22 4.21 1.23
C SER A 47 17.47 3.91 -0.07
N GLY A 48 18.09 4.22 -1.22
CA GLY A 48 17.54 3.82 -2.53
C GLY A 48 17.48 2.30 -2.70
N GLN A 49 18.50 1.57 -2.22
CA GLN A 49 18.49 0.10 -2.22
C GLN A 49 17.41 -0.46 -1.29
N LEU A 50 17.25 0.10 -0.10
CA LEU A 50 16.18 -0.29 0.82
C LEU A 50 14.80 -0.10 0.18
N MET A 51 14.57 1.03 -0.51
CA MET A 51 13.32 1.25 -1.25
C MET A 51 13.13 0.22 -2.37
N SER A 52 14.20 -0.15 -3.08
CA SER A 52 14.13 -1.20 -4.10
C SER A 52 13.77 -2.56 -3.51
N VAL A 53 14.27 -2.89 -2.31
CA VAL A 53 13.89 -4.12 -1.58
C VAL A 53 12.43 -4.07 -1.16
N LEU A 54 11.99 -2.95 -0.57
CA LEU A 54 10.60 -2.77 -0.15
C LEU A 54 9.61 -2.91 -1.30
N GLN A 55 9.95 -2.37 -2.47
CA GLN A 55 9.15 -2.49 -3.69
C GLN A 55 9.07 -3.96 -4.15
N LYS A 56 10.20 -4.67 -4.22
CA LYS A 56 10.21 -6.09 -4.62
C LYS A 56 9.39 -6.96 -3.67
N GLN A 57 9.51 -6.73 -2.37
CA GLN A 57 8.74 -7.46 -1.36
C GLN A 57 7.25 -7.16 -1.46
N LEU A 58 6.89 -5.90 -1.75
CA LEU A 58 5.50 -5.51 -2.01
C LEU A 58 4.93 -6.24 -3.24
N GLU A 59 5.66 -6.25 -4.35
CA GLU A 59 5.25 -6.91 -5.60
C GLU A 59 5.12 -8.43 -5.46
N ALA A 60 5.98 -9.04 -4.62
CA ALA A 60 5.93 -10.47 -4.33
C ALA A 60 4.88 -10.86 -3.27
N SER A 61 4.32 -9.88 -2.54
CA SER A 61 3.38 -10.13 -1.44
C SER A 61 2.02 -10.59 -1.96
N SER A 62 1.48 -11.65 -1.36
CA SER A 62 0.09 -12.07 -1.57
C SER A 62 -0.93 -11.13 -0.91
N THR A 63 -0.47 -10.27 0.00
CA THR A 63 -1.29 -9.29 0.74
C THR A 63 -0.62 -7.91 0.69
N PRO A 64 -0.56 -7.25 -0.49
CA PRO A 64 0.22 -6.03 -0.70
C PRO A 64 -0.26 -4.85 0.17
N GLU A 65 -1.56 -4.72 0.40
CA GLU A 65 -2.13 -3.67 1.25
C GLU A 65 -1.71 -3.83 2.71
N GLN A 66 -1.70 -5.06 3.23
CA GLN A 66 -1.26 -5.35 4.59
C GLN A 66 0.24 -5.11 4.75
N TYR A 67 1.04 -5.52 3.76
CA TYR A 67 2.47 -5.25 3.74
C TYR A 67 2.76 -3.74 3.79
N LEU A 68 2.11 -2.94 2.93
CA LEU A 68 2.23 -1.49 2.95
C LEU A 68 1.78 -0.88 4.28
N THR A 69 0.72 -1.41 4.88
CA THR A 69 0.22 -0.95 6.17
C THR A 69 1.27 -1.13 7.27
N GLU A 70 1.90 -2.30 7.36
CA GLU A 70 2.97 -2.55 8.34
C GLU A 70 4.20 -1.68 8.08
N VAL A 71 4.60 -1.49 6.82
CA VAL A 71 5.69 -0.54 6.46
C VAL A 71 5.35 0.87 6.93
N CYS A 72 4.13 1.35 6.68
CA CYS A 72 3.70 2.68 7.11
C CYS A 72 3.74 2.84 8.63
N HIS A 73 3.32 1.84 9.40
CA HIS A 73 3.42 1.87 10.86
C HIS A 73 4.88 2.02 11.34
N ILE A 74 5.83 1.31 10.70
CA ILE A 74 7.26 1.49 11.01
C ILE A 74 7.72 2.92 10.71
N LEU A 75 7.33 3.50 9.57
CA LEU A 75 7.72 4.86 9.19
C LEU A 75 7.14 5.93 10.13
N ILE A 76 5.89 5.79 10.58
CA ILE A 76 5.23 6.69 11.55
C ILE A 76 5.98 6.66 12.89
N ASN A 77 6.39 5.48 13.33
CA ASN A 77 7.06 5.31 14.62
C ASN A 77 8.48 5.90 14.69
N GLN A 78 9.02 6.39 13.57
CA GLN A 78 10.33 7.04 13.56
C GLN A 78 10.32 8.47 14.12
N GLN A 79 9.14 9.05 14.37
CA GLN A 79 8.97 10.44 14.83
C GLN A 79 9.61 11.47 13.87
N HIS A 80 9.81 11.09 12.60
CA HIS A 80 10.27 11.98 11.55
C HIS A 80 9.06 12.50 10.78
N ARG A 81 8.86 13.82 10.79
CA ARG A 81 7.66 14.48 10.24
C ARG A 81 7.37 14.05 8.80
N THR A 82 8.37 14.15 7.91
CA THR A 82 8.19 13.80 6.49
C THR A 82 7.83 12.32 6.30
N LEU A 83 8.39 11.41 7.10
CA LEU A 83 8.05 9.98 7.02
C LEU A 83 6.62 9.73 7.50
N THR A 84 6.24 10.40 8.59
CA THR A 84 4.89 10.33 9.16
C THR A 84 3.84 10.85 8.18
N ASP A 85 4.10 12.00 7.55
CA ASP A 85 3.19 12.63 6.59
C ASP A 85 3.00 11.75 5.35
N ILE A 86 4.10 11.18 4.82
CA ILE A 86 4.06 10.26 3.67
C ILE A 86 3.29 8.97 4.03
N ALA A 87 3.64 8.32 5.15
CA ALA A 87 3.01 7.09 5.58
C ALA A 87 1.51 7.26 5.84
N THR A 88 1.12 8.36 6.49
CA THR A 88 -0.29 8.70 6.72
C THR A 88 -1.04 8.93 5.41
N SER A 89 -0.40 9.60 4.44
CA SER A 89 -0.98 9.80 3.10
C SER A 89 -1.21 8.48 2.35
N ILE A 90 -0.28 7.53 2.46
CA ILE A 90 -0.41 6.18 1.87
C ILE A 90 -1.56 5.42 2.55
N LEU A 91 -1.58 5.34 3.88
CA LEU A 91 -2.64 4.67 4.64
C LEU A 91 -4.03 5.22 4.31
N HIS A 92 -4.16 6.53 4.19
CA HIS A 92 -5.41 7.18 3.81
C HIS A 92 -5.85 6.83 2.39
N GLN A 93 -4.92 6.71 1.44
CA GLN A 93 -5.22 6.27 0.08
C GLN A 93 -5.67 4.80 0.03
N LEU A 94 -5.04 3.92 0.80
CA LEU A 94 -5.45 2.51 0.95
C LEU A 94 -6.85 2.39 1.57
N GLY A 95 -7.17 3.21 2.57
CA GLY A 95 -8.51 3.26 3.16
C GLY A 95 -9.58 3.70 2.15
N LYS A 96 -9.25 4.66 1.27
CA LYS A 96 -10.14 5.14 0.21
C LYS A 96 -10.36 4.11 -0.90
N SER A 97 -9.31 3.42 -1.36
CA SER A 97 -9.46 2.40 -2.42
C SER A 97 -10.43 1.28 -2.00
N LYS A 98 -10.41 0.89 -0.73
CA LYS A 98 -11.34 -0.09 -0.16
C LYS A 98 -12.81 0.36 -0.25
N LEU A 99 -13.10 1.63 0.00
CA LEU A 99 -14.47 2.17 -0.05
C LEU A 99 -14.98 2.31 -1.49
N VAL A 100 -14.11 2.71 -2.42
CA VAL A 100 -14.47 2.89 -3.85
C VAL A 100 -14.83 1.55 -4.51
N ASN A 101 -14.19 0.44 -4.12
CA ASN A 101 -14.50 -0.89 -4.66
C ASN A 101 -15.91 -1.40 -4.29
N VAL A 102 -16.49 -0.93 -3.18
CA VAL A 102 -17.83 -1.36 -2.72
C VAL A 102 -18.96 -0.56 -3.41
N GLY A 103 -18.66 0.59 -4.00
CA GLY A 103 -19.65 1.50 -4.61
C GLY A 103 -20.10 1.15 -6.04
N SER A 104 -19.48 0.18 -6.70
CA SER A 104 -19.72 -0.11 -8.13
C SER A 104 -20.73 -1.23 -8.40
N HIS A 105 -21.38 -1.80 -7.38
CA HIS A 105 -22.39 -2.85 -7.53
C HIS A 105 -23.72 -2.49 -6.83
N THR A 106 -24.35 -1.38 -7.23
CA THR A 106 -25.78 -1.19 -6.98
C THR A 106 -26.41 -0.46 -8.15
N ALA A 107 -26.57 -1.16 -9.27
CA ALA A 107 -27.59 -0.82 -10.26
C ALA A 107 -28.85 -1.61 -9.90
N LEU A 108 -29.83 -0.84 -9.41
CA LEU A 108 -31.23 -1.13 -9.09
C LEU A 108 -31.86 -2.38 -9.73
N PRO A 109 -32.65 -3.19 -9.00
CA PRO A 109 -33.58 -4.12 -9.63
C PRO A 109 -34.70 -3.32 -10.31
N SER A 110 -34.81 -3.43 -11.62
CA SER A 110 -35.94 -2.94 -12.40
C SER A 110 -37.26 -3.55 -11.87
N PRO A 111 -38.38 -2.81 -11.86
CA PRO A 111 -39.67 -3.37 -11.46
C PRO A 111 -40.08 -4.46 -12.46
N LEU A 112 -40.32 -5.66 -11.95
CA LEU A 112 -40.98 -6.74 -12.67
C LEU A 112 -42.43 -6.30 -12.96
N HIS A 113 -42.73 -6.00 -14.23
CA HIS A 113 -44.09 -5.97 -14.71
C HIS A 113 -44.46 -7.39 -15.15
N ASP A 114 -45.26 -8.08 -14.34
CA ASP A 114 -46.01 -9.25 -14.77
C ASP A 114 -47.43 -9.11 -14.24
N GLU A 115 -48.41 -9.04 -15.15
CA GLU A 115 -49.62 -9.87 -15.03
C GLU A 115 -50.48 -9.82 -16.31
N SER A 116 -50.60 -11.01 -16.91
CA SER A 116 -51.83 -11.65 -17.42
C SER A 116 -52.40 -11.32 -18.83
N LYS A 117 -52.21 -12.32 -19.71
CA LYS A 117 -53.09 -12.86 -20.80
C LYS A 117 -54.59 -12.94 -20.39
N ALA A 118 -55.66 -13.03 -21.21
CA ALA A 118 -56.01 -13.28 -22.63
C ALA A 118 -57.53 -12.89 -22.82
N PRO A 119 -58.33 -13.26 -23.87
CA PRO A 119 -58.09 -13.82 -25.20
C PRO A 119 -58.77 -13.05 -26.37
N VAL A 120 -58.38 -13.43 -27.59
CA VAL A 120 -59.05 -13.10 -28.87
C VAL A 120 -60.47 -13.69 -28.89
N THR A 121 -61.48 -12.89 -29.26
CA THR A 121 -62.78 -13.41 -29.71
C THR A 121 -63.17 -12.78 -31.04
N ASN A 122 -63.20 -13.63 -32.06
CA ASN A 122 -63.71 -13.37 -33.40
C ASN A 122 -65.22 -13.02 -33.36
N ARG A 123 -65.66 -12.00 -34.11
CA ARG A 123 -67.07 -11.76 -34.42
C ARG A 123 -67.23 -11.48 -35.92
N ARG A 124 -67.66 -12.55 -36.60
CA ARG A 124 -68.62 -12.68 -37.72
C ARG A 124 -68.48 -11.79 -38.94
#